data_AF-A0A1M7PQ03-F1
#
_entry.id   AF-A0A1M7PQ03-F1
#
_cell.length_a   1.000
_cell.length_b   1.000
_cell.length_c   1.000
_cell.angle_alpha   90.00
_cell.angle_beta   90.00
_cell.angle_gamma   90.00
#
_symmetry.space_group_name_H-M   'P 1'
#
loop_
_entity.id
_entity.type
_entity.pdbx_description
1 polymer ?
#
loop_
_entity_poly.entity_id
_entity_poly.type
_entity_poly.pdbx_seq_one_letter_code
_entity_poly.pdbx_strand_id
1 'polypeptide(L)'
;MAHASKFIDGLKGDQRHVNHILDEMELVNVLEDKMRREEIGWEQRTKERKEHASPILERLGKWLKENQYSYRSESPMGKAITHAYKRCSGLSAYVLHGQIEIDNDFVEMQLGILLLAAKPFYLRDRIKYQK
;
A
#
# COMPACT_ATOMS: atom_id res chain seq x y z
N MET A 1 16.12 -11.38 10.33
CA MET A 1 15.78 -9.93 10.33
C MET A 1 16.78 -9.02 9.61
N ALA A 2 18.00 -9.44 9.23
CA ALA A 2 19.02 -8.55 8.66
C ALA A 2 18.61 -7.77 7.37
N HIS A 3 17.72 -8.32 6.53
CA HIS A 3 17.33 -7.69 5.26
C HIS A 3 16.55 -6.37 5.40
N ALA A 4 15.82 -6.18 6.51
CA ALA A 4 15.04 -4.95 6.74
C ALA A 4 15.94 -3.72 7.00
N SER A 5 17.12 -3.90 7.60
CA SER A 5 18.01 -2.77 7.90
C SER A 5 18.55 -2.12 6.62
N LYS A 6 19.06 -2.93 5.67
CA LYS A 6 19.50 -2.46 4.35
C LYS A 6 18.36 -1.93 3.46
N PHE A 7 17.10 -2.15 3.83
CA PHE A 7 15.94 -1.53 3.17
C PHE A 7 15.74 -0.10 3.67
N ILE A 8 15.81 0.10 4.99
CA ILE A 8 15.65 1.42 5.64
C ILE A 8 16.73 2.41 5.18
N ASP A 9 17.94 1.96 4.87
CA ASP A 9 18.97 2.83 4.28
C ASP A 9 18.64 3.27 2.85
N GLY A 10 17.98 2.41 2.04
CA GLY A 10 17.49 2.77 0.71
C GLY A 10 16.28 3.70 0.75
N LEU A 11 15.41 3.57 1.77
CA LEU A 11 14.25 4.44 1.97
C LEU A 11 14.61 5.90 2.16
N LYS A 12 15.70 6.21 2.88
CA LYS A 12 16.05 7.58 3.31
C LYS A 12 16.12 8.60 2.17
N GLY A 13 16.45 8.17 0.95
CA GLY A 13 16.51 9.04 -0.23
C GLY A 13 15.14 9.41 -0.82
N ASP A 14 14.11 8.58 -0.59
CA ASP A 14 12.82 8.65 -1.31
C ASP A 14 11.61 8.56 -0.37
N GLN A 15 11.86 8.75 0.93
CA GLN A 15 10.92 8.44 2.01
C GLN A 15 9.64 9.28 1.98
N ARG A 16 9.61 10.42 1.25
CA ARG A 16 8.39 11.20 1.00
C ARG A 16 7.38 10.44 0.15
N HIS A 17 7.81 9.84 -0.96
CA HIS A 17 6.91 9.06 -1.82
C HIS A 17 6.43 7.79 -1.12
N VAL A 18 7.31 7.16 -0.32
CA VAL A 18 6.93 5.99 0.45
C VAL A 18 5.93 6.33 1.55
N ASN A 19 6.13 7.43 2.30
CA ASN A 19 5.13 7.89 3.26
C ASN A 19 3.79 8.21 2.58
N HIS A 20 3.80 8.88 1.43
CA HIS A 20 2.58 9.15 0.66
C HIS A 20 1.82 7.87 0.30
N ILE A 21 2.51 6.82 -0.15
CA ILE A 21 1.89 5.50 -0.41
C ILE A 21 1.35 4.86 0.86
N LEU A 22 2.01 5.02 2.01
CA LEU A 22 1.50 4.52 3.28
C LEU A 22 0.22 5.25 3.70
N ASP A 23 0.17 6.58 3.57
CA ASP A 23 -1.03 7.38 3.80
C ASP A 23 -2.17 6.94 2.85
N GLU A 24 -1.87 6.68 1.57
CA GLU A 24 -2.85 6.18 0.60
C GLU A 24 -3.40 4.80 0.94
N MET A 25 -2.58 3.86 1.42
CA MET A 25 -3.08 2.56 1.88
C MET A 25 -3.82 2.66 3.21
N GLU A 26 -3.47 3.60 4.09
CA GLU A 26 -4.24 3.90 5.31
C GLU A 26 -5.65 4.41 4.96
N LEU A 27 -5.81 5.21 3.90
CA LEU A 27 -7.13 5.61 3.38
C LEU A 27 -7.96 4.42 2.87
N VAL A 28 -7.33 3.47 2.16
CA VAL A 28 -8.02 2.23 1.71
C VAL A 28 -8.50 1.41 2.91
N ASN A 29 -7.67 1.26 3.94
CA ASN A 29 -8.04 0.53 5.15
C ASN A 29 -9.18 1.19 5.93
N VAL A 30 -9.16 2.52 6.06
CA VAL A 30 -10.25 3.29 6.69
C VAL A 30 -11.57 3.15 5.89
N LEU A 31 -11.50 3.06 4.55
CA LEU A 31 -12.67 2.80 3.72
C LEU A 31 -13.25 1.40 3.97
N GLU A 32 -12.43 0.34 3.95
CA GLU A 32 -12.90 -1.04 4.22
C GLU A 32 -13.47 -1.16 5.65
N ASP A 33 -12.85 -0.54 6.65
CA ASP A 33 -13.36 -0.51 8.02
C ASP A 33 -14.68 0.27 8.17
N LYS A 34 -14.85 1.39 7.45
CA LYS A 34 -16.14 2.11 7.35
C LYS A 34 -17.21 1.18 6.77
N MET A 35 -16.93 0.59 5.60
CA MET A 35 -17.88 -0.28 4.89
C MET A 35 -18.26 -1.53 5.70
N ARG A 36 -17.36 -2.03 6.56
CA ARG A 36 -17.67 -3.13 7.49
C ARG A 36 -18.55 -2.68 8.65
N ARG A 37 -18.28 -1.51 9.26
CA ARG A 37 -19.07 -0.93 10.36
C ARG A 37 -20.49 -0.50 9.95
N GLU A 38 -20.66 -0.10 8.70
CA GLU A 38 -21.95 0.28 8.12
C GLU A 38 -22.72 -0.93 7.53
N GLU A 39 -22.17 -2.14 7.64
CA GLU A 39 -22.73 -3.42 7.15
C GLU A 39 -23.24 -3.38 5.69
N ILE A 40 -22.59 -2.56 4.84
CA ILE A 40 -23.12 -2.28 3.50
C ILE A 40 -23.08 -3.49 2.56
N GLY A 41 -24.13 -3.63 1.76
CA GLY A 41 -24.25 -4.68 0.76
C GLY A 41 -23.14 -4.63 -0.30
N TRP A 42 -22.84 -5.81 -0.88
CA TRP A 42 -21.75 -6.01 -1.83
C TRP A 42 -21.79 -5.09 -3.06
N GLU A 43 -22.98 -4.64 -3.46
CA GLU A 43 -23.21 -3.69 -4.56
C GLU A 43 -22.66 -2.29 -4.22
N GLN A 44 -23.08 -1.75 -3.07
CA GLN A 44 -22.55 -0.47 -2.57
C GLN A 44 -21.06 -0.59 -2.24
N ARG A 45 -20.60 -1.71 -1.67
CA ARG A 45 -19.17 -1.97 -1.43
C ARG A 45 -18.36 -1.94 -2.73
N THR A 46 -18.92 -2.46 -3.83
CA THR A 46 -18.32 -2.35 -5.17
C THR A 46 -18.32 -0.90 -5.69
N LYS A 47 -19.35 -0.11 -5.38
CA LYS A 47 -19.40 1.33 -5.74
C LYS A 47 -18.36 2.14 -4.99
N GLU A 48 -18.35 2.09 -3.66
CA GLU A 48 -17.40 2.82 -2.79
C GLU A 48 -15.94 2.47 -3.16
N ARG A 49 -15.63 1.19 -3.40
CA ARG A 49 -14.30 0.75 -3.87
C ARG A 49 -13.93 1.34 -5.24
N LYS A 50 -14.86 1.43 -6.18
CA LYS A 50 -14.60 2.08 -7.49
C LYS A 50 -14.40 3.59 -7.36
N GLU A 51 -15.21 4.25 -6.52
CA GLU A 51 -15.22 5.70 -6.37
C GLU A 51 -14.02 6.22 -5.56
N HIS A 52 -13.54 5.46 -4.57
CA HIS A 52 -12.52 5.90 -3.63
C HIS A 52 -11.22 5.08 -3.68
N ALA A 53 -11.28 3.75 -3.82
CA ALA A 53 -10.09 2.89 -3.82
C ALA A 53 -9.43 2.73 -5.19
N SER A 54 -10.19 2.61 -6.29
CA SER A 54 -9.61 2.54 -7.66
C SER A 54 -8.60 3.66 -7.95
N PRO A 55 -8.92 4.96 -7.75
CA PRO A 55 -7.96 6.03 -8.04
C PRO A 55 -6.73 6.01 -7.12
N ILE A 56 -6.79 5.40 -5.94
CA ILE A 56 -5.62 5.15 -5.08
C ILE A 56 -4.74 4.05 -5.69
N LEU A 57 -5.33 2.90 -6.02
CA LEU A 57 -4.61 1.75 -6.57
C LEU A 57 -3.99 2.05 -7.95
N GLU A 58 -4.62 2.92 -8.73
CA GLU A 58 -4.07 3.43 -10.01
C GLU A 58 -2.84 4.30 -9.80
N ARG A 59 -2.82 5.19 -8.79
CA ARG A 59 -1.65 6.01 -8.44
C ARG A 59 -0.51 5.15 -7.87
N LEU A 60 -0.83 4.21 -6.98
CA LEU A 60 0.13 3.20 -6.50
C LEU A 60 0.73 2.39 -7.66
N GLY A 61 -0.11 1.85 -8.54
CA GLY A 61 0.32 1.04 -9.69
C GLY A 61 1.19 1.83 -10.66
N LYS A 62 0.87 3.11 -10.88
CA LYS A 62 1.70 4.05 -11.65
C LYS A 62 3.05 4.30 -10.97
N TRP A 63 3.07 4.66 -9.68
CA TRP A 63 4.32 4.94 -8.96
C TRP A 63 5.24 3.71 -8.92
N LEU A 64 4.68 2.51 -8.67
CA LEU A 64 5.41 1.25 -8.71
C LEU A 64 6.01 0.99 -10.10
N LYS A 65 5.24 1.26 -11.17
CA LYS A 65 5.70 1.11 -12.55
C LYS A 65 6.83 2.07 -12.91
N GLU A 66 6.75 3.30 -12.43
CA GLU A 66 7.77 4.34 -12.65
C GLU A 66 9.06 4.04 -11.86
N ASN A 67 8.94 3.58 -10.62
CA ASN A 67 10.08 3.39 -9.72
C ASN A 67 10.74 2.00 -9.73
N GLN A 68 10.15 1.00 -10.40
CA GLN A 68 10.76 -0.34 -10.51
C GLN A 68 12.17 -0.33 -11.14
N TYR A 69 12.49 0.69 -11.95
CA TYR A 69 13.79 0.86 -12.61
C TYR A 69 14.71 1.86 -11.90
N SER A 70 14.19 2.71 -11.00
CA SER A 70 14.98 3.64 -10.17
C SER A 70 15.91 2.91 -9.19
N TYR A 71 15.61 1.66 -8.87
CA TYR A 71 16.35 0.83 -7.92
C TYR A 71 16.95 -0.40 -8.60
N ARG A 72 18.17 -0.80 -8.22
CA ARG A 72 18.76 -2.07 -8.67
C ARG A 72 17.85 -3.23 -8.28
N SER A 73 17.48 -4.08 -9.23
CA SER A 73 16.56 -5.21 -9.05
C SER A 73 16.97 -6.18 -7.94
N GLU A 74 18.26 -6.35 -7.68
CA GLU A 74 18.77 -7.19 -6.60
C GLU A 74 18.68 -6.58 -5.20
N SER A 75 18.52 -5.25 -5.11
CA SER A 75 18.44 -4.55 -3.83
C SER A 75 17.15 -4.90 -3.08
N PRO A 76 17.11 -4.74 -1.74
CA PRO A 76 15.88 -4.94 -0.96
C PRO A 76 14.70 -4.11 -1.50
N MET A 77 14.96 -2.87 -1.95
CA MET A 77 13.94 -1.98 -2.53
C MET A 77 13.46 -2.46 -3.90
N GLY A 78 14.37 -2.76 -4.83
CA GLY A 78 14.02 -3.28 -6.15
C GLY A 78 13.19 -4.57 -6.07
N LYS A 79 13.53 -5.45 -5.12
CA LYS A 79 12.76 -6.68 -4.82
C LYS A 79 11.35 -6.37 -4.30
N ALA A 80 11.20 -5.42 -3.37
CA ALA A 80 9.90 -5.04 -2.83
C ALA A 80 9.00 -4.36 -3.86
N ILE A 81 9.53 -3.40 -4.63
CA ILE A 81 8.77 -2.72 -5.70
C ILE A 81 8.37 -3.73 -6.78
N THR A 82 9.27 -4.62 -7.21
CA THR A 82 8.95 -5.70 -8.16
C THR A 82 7.86 -6.65 -7.61
N HIS A 83 7.90 -6.98 -6.32
CA HIS A 83 6.90 -7.83 -5.67
C HIS A 83 5.53 -7.13 -5.57
N ALA A 84 5.51 -5.88 -5.10
CA ALA A 84 4.31 -5.05 -5.00
C ALA A 84 3.69 -4.80 -6.38
N TYR A 85 4.48 -4.44 -7.39
CA TYR A 85 3.99 -4.21 -8.76
C TYR A 85 3.31 -5.44 -9.35
N LYS A 86 3.88 -6.65 -9.15
CA LYS A 86 3.30 -7.92 -9.57
C LYS A 86 1.98 -8.28 -8.85
N ARG A 87 1.73 -7.72 -7.67
CA ARG A 87 0.49 -7.92 -6.88
C ARG A 87 -0.51 -6.78 -7.02
N CYS A 88 -0.07 -5.60 -7.47
CA CYS A 88 -0.92 -4.43 -7.65
C CYS A 88 -2.04 -4.66 -8.68
N SER A 89 -1.83 -5.51 -9.69
CA SER A 89 -2.89 -5.93 -10.62
C SER A 89 -3.98 -6.77 -9.93
N GLY A 90 -3.61 -7.61 -8.96
CA GLY A 90 -4.56 -8.33 -8.10
C GLY A 90 -5.31 -7.41 -7.14
N LEU A 91 -4.66 -6.34 -6.67
CA LEU A 91 -5.35 -5.27 -5.95
C LEU A 91 -6.36 -4.55 -6.85
N SER A 92 -5.97 -4.11 -8.05
CA SER A 92 -6.88 -3.46 -9.01
C SER A 92 -8.08 -4.32 -9.44
N ALA A 93 -8.06 -5.64 -9.23
CA ALA A 93 -9.22 -6.50 -9.43
C ALA A 93 -10.23 -6.43 -8.28
N TYR A 94 -9.80 -6.24 -7.02
CA TYR A 94 -10.70 -6.36 -5.85
C TYR A 94 -11.81 -5.29 -5.83
N VAL A 95 -11.55 -4.11 -6.43
CA VAL A 95 -12.54 -3.03 -6.53
C VAL A 95 -13.74 -3.38 -7.41
N LEU A 96 -13.63 -4.45 -8.21
CA LEU A 96 -14.73 -5.00 -9.01
C LEU A 96 -15.56 -6.06 -8.27
N HIS A 97 -15.09 -6.52 -7.10
CA HIS A 97 -15.63 -7.68 -6.38
C HIS A 97 -16.01 -7.34 -4.94
N GLY A 98 -17.02 -6.48 -4.71
CA GLY A 98 -17.55 -6.18 -3.37
C GLY A 98 -18.15 -7.38 -2.62
N GLN A 99 -18.37 -8.50 -3.32
CA GLN A 99 -18.72 -9.80 -2.71
C GLN A 99 -17.57 -10.37 -1.85
N ILE A 100 -16.33 -10.02 -2.18
CA ILE A 100 -15.15 -10.38 -1.39
C ILE A 100 -15.03 -9.35 -0.25
N GLU A 101 -15.26 -9.81 0.98
CA GLU A 101 -14.83 -9.06 2.16
C GLU A 101 -13.31 -9.12 2.30
N ILE A 102 -12.73 -8.00 2.72
CA ILE A 102 -11.29 -7.77 2.74
C ILE A 102 -10.94 -7.22 4.12
N ASP A 103 -9.88 -7.76 4.71
CA ASP A 103 -9.27 -7.32 5.94
C ASP A 103 -8.02 -6.47 5.66
N ASN A 104 -7.49 -5.82 6.70
CA ASN A 104 -6.21 -5.13 6.62
C ASN A 104 -5.08 -6.10 6.21
N ASP A 105 -5.14 -7.37 6.65
CA ASP A 105 -4.14 -8.38 6.37
C ASP A 105 -4.02 -8.71 4.87
N PHE A 106 -5.09 -8.57 4.07
CA PHE A 106 -5.00 -8.65 2.61
C PHE A 106 -4.19 -7.49 2.03
N VAL A 107 -4.50 -6.24 2.40
CA VAL A 107 -3.75 -5.05 1.96
C VAL A 107 -2.28 -5.16 2.37
N GLU A 108 -2.03 -5.57 3.61
CA GLU A 108 -0.68 -5.82 4.11
C GLU A 108 -0.01 -7.03 3.45
N MET A 109 -0.71 -8.10 3.10
CA MET A 109 -0.16 -9.23 2.37
C MET A 109 0.24 -8.86 0.93
N GLN A 110 -0.55 -8.04 0.23
CA GLN A 110 -0.26 -7.70 -1.16
C GLN A 110 0.97 -6.77 -1.29
N LEU A 111 1.18 -5.87 -0.33
CA LEU A 111 2.28 -4.88 -0.34
C LEU A 111 3.35 -5.13 0.74
N GLY A 112 3.30 -6.27 1.44
CA GLY A 112 3.93 -6.47 2.75
C GLY A 112 5.42 -6.18 2.86
N ILE A 113 6.22 -6.47 1.82
CA ILE A 113 7.66 -6.18 1.85
C ILE A 113 7.93 -4.66 1.86
N LEU A 114 7.08 -3.87 1.19
CA LEU A 114 7.13 -2.41 1.21
C LEU A 114 6.61 -1.87 2.55
N LEU A 115 5.44 -2.34 2.98
CA LEU A 115 4.79 -1.91 4.24
C LEU A 115 5.63 -2.21 5.49
N LEU A 116 6.08 -3.46 5.67
CA LEU A 116 6.84 -3.89 6.86
C LEU A 116 8.13 -3.10 7.07
N ALA A 117 8.80 -2.72 5.97
CA ALA A 117 10.09 -2.06 6.03
C ALA A 117 9.99 -0.53 5.97
N ALA A 118 8.84 0.03 5.57
CA ALA A 118 8.54 1.47 5.63
C ALA A 118 7.85 1.91 6.93
N LYS A 119 6.96 1.08 7.51
CA LYS A 119 6.29 1.33 8.81
C LYS A 119 7.24 1.86 9.92
N PRO A 120 8.47 1.32 10.12
CA PRO A 120 9.38 1.80 11.16
C PRO A 120 9.88 3.25 10.97
N PHE A 121 9.91 3.74 9.73
CA PHE A 121 10.26 5.13 9.42
C PHE A 121 9.03 6.05 9.55
N TYR A 122 7.91 5.63 8.94
CA TYR A 122 6.62 6.34 8.96
C TYR A 122 6.14 6.66 10.38
N LEU A 123 6.08 5.65 11.26
CA LEU A 123 5.67 5.83 12.65
C LEU A 123 6.62 6.78 13.40
N ARG A 124 7.92 6.75 13.09
CA ARG A 124 8.93 7.60 13.72
C ARG A 124 8.80 9.07 13.33
N ASP A 125 8.26 9.37 12.16
CA ASP A 125 7.98 10.74 11.75
C ASP A 125 6.60 11.22 12.22
N ARG A 126 5.53 10.41 12.20
CA ARG A 126 4.24 10.83 12.80
C ARG A 126 4.37 11.18 14.29
N ILE A 127 5.26 10.51 15.04
CA ILE A 127 5.60 10.86 16.44
C ILE A 127 6.29 12.24 16.58
N LYS A 128 7.00 12.73 15.55
CA LYS A 128 7.65 14.06 15.60
C LYS A 128 6.71 15.23 15.31
N TYR A 129 5.60 15.00 14.61
CA TYR A 129 4.60 16.01 14.26
C TYR A 129 3.34 15.93 15.16
N GLN A 130 3.50 15.37 16.37
CA GLN A 130 2.49 15.24 17.43
C GLN A 130 2.98 15.92 18.73
N LYS A 131 3.70 17.04 18.59
CA LYS A 131 4.22 17.90 19.67
C LYS A 131 4.23 19.35 19.22
#